data_AF-A0A7Z9Q0P4-F1
#
_entry.id   AF-A0A7Z9Q0P4-F1
#
_cell.length_a   1.000
_cell.length_b   1.000
_cell.length_c   1.000
_cell.angle_alpha   90.00
_cell.angle_beta   90.00
_cell.angle_gamma   90.00
#
_symmetry.space_group_name_H-M   'P 1'
#
loop_
_entity.id
_entity.type
_entity.pdbx_description
1 polymer ?
#
loop_
_entity_poly.entity_id
_entity_poly.type
_entity_poly.pdbx_seq_one_letter_code
_entity_poly.pdbx_strand_id
1 'polypeptide(L)'
;ELTEPWMDHLRLSSVRFNNGGSGSFVSDQGLVLTNHHVGADAIQKLSTEGSDLIKTGFLARSRDQELPTKDLELNVLYDIVDVTDKVKGAVTKDMSAEQAEAARRAVKARLEKESLDQTGLRSDVVTLFRGGAYHLYRYKKYTDIRLVFAPEIGIAFYGGDTDNFEYPRSWI
;
A
#
# COMPACT_ATOMS: atom_id res chain seq x y z
N GLU A 1 0.16 23.83 -15.41
CA GLU A 1 -1.11 23.61 -14.68
C GLU A 1 -1.27 22.13 -14.37
N LEU A 2 -2.03 21.81 -13.32
CA LEU A 2 -2.31 20.43 -12.92
C LEU A 2 -3.47 19.92 -13.80
N THR A 3 -3.18 19.06 -14.78
CA THR A 3 -4.20 18.48 -15.66
C THR A 3 -4.64 17.11 -15.14
N GLU A 4 -5.84 16.67 -15.51
CA GLU A 4 -6.35 15.34 -15.15
C GLU A 4 -5.42 14.20 -15.61
N PRO A 5 -4.91 14.16 -16.86
CA PRO A 5 -3.94 13.15 -17.27
C PRO A 5 -2.66 13.14 -16.43
N TRP A 6 -2.18 14.32 -15.99
CA TRP A 6 -0.99 14.42 -15.16
C TRP A 6 -1.26 13.91 -13.73
N MET A 7 -2.41 14.23 -13.16
CA MET A 7 -2.82 13.73 -11.84
C MET A 7 -3.00 12.20 -11.87
N ASP A 8 -3.58 11.66 -12.94
CA ASP A 8 -3.68 10.23 -13.15
C ASP A 8 -2.32 9.57 -13.28
N HIS A 9 -1.41 10.16 -14.04
CA HIS A 9 -0.04 9.67 -14.15
C HIS A 9 0.65 9.60 -12.78
N LEU A 10 0.55 10.65 -11.96
CA LEU A 10 1.12 10.64 -10.61
C LEU A 10 0.46 9.61 -9.69
N ARG A 11 -0.87 9.52 -9.71
CA ARG A 11 -1.64 8.56 -8.91
C ARG A 11 -1.26 7.12 -9.28
N LEU A 12 -1.19 6.81 -10.57
CA LEU A 12 -0.83 5.48 -11.07
C LEU A 12 0.65 5.15 -10.86
N SER A 13 1.50 6.16 -10.68
CA SER A 13 2.91 5.98 -10.30
C SER A 13 3.12 5.81 -8.80
N SER A 14 2.09 6.01 -7.98
CA SER A 14 2.14 5.88 -6.52
C SER A 14 1.66 4.51 -6.06
N VAL A 15 2.32 3.96 -5.03
CA VAL A 15 2.11 2.59 -4.58
C VAL A 15 1.91 2.55 -3.07
N ARG A 16 0.92 1.77 -2.61
CA ARG A 16 0.73 1.43 -1.20
C ARG A 16 1.25 0.03 -0.91
N PHE A 17 2.03 -0.11 0.15
CA PHE A 17 2.50 -1.40 0.66
C PHE A 17 1.48 -1.97 1.67
N ASN A 18 1.18 -3.27 1.59
CA ASN A 18 0.21 -3.91 2.48
C ASN A 18 0.68 -3.99 3.95
N ASN A 19 1.99 -4.01 4.18
CA ASN A 19 2.62 -4.00 5.51
C ASN A 19 2.74 -2.57 6.11
N GLY A 20 2.21 -1.55 5.41
CA GLY A 20 2.31 -0.15 5.81
C GLY A 20 3.40 0.58 5.04
N GLY A 21 3.23 1.89 4.85
CA GLY A 21 4.12 2.71 4.04
C GLY A 21 3.68 2.87 2.58
N SER A 22 4.43 3.70 1.88
CA SER A 22 4.18 4.10 0.50
C SER A 22 5.44 3.95 -0.33
N GLY A 23 5.29 3.96 -1.65
CA GLY A 23 6.40 4.07 -2.58
C GLY A 23 5.92 4.59 -3.93
N SER A 24 6.82 4.56 -4.91
CA SER A 24 6.50 4.97 -6.27
C SER A 24 7.23 4.12 -7.30
N PHE A 25 6.61 3.93 -8.46
CA PHE A 25 7.32 3.48 -9.63
C PHE A 25 8.31 4.56 -10.07
N VAL A 26 9.55 4.15 -10.30
CA VAL A 26 10.64 5.02 -10.75
C VAL A 26 11.25 4.53 -12.07
N SER A 27 10.69 3.47 -12.65
CA SER A 27 10.97 3.04 -14.03
C SER A 27 9.73 2.47 -14.71
N ASP A 28 9.72 2.50 -16.05
CA ASP A 28 8.74 1.85 -16.92
C ASP A 28 8.81 0.31 -16.87
N GLN A 29 9.86 -0.22 -16.25
CA GLN A 29 10.14 -1.63 -16.09
C GLN A 29 9.69 -2.20 -14.74
N GLY A 30 8.98 -1.42 -13.92
CA GLY A 30 8.37 -1.85 -12.67
C GLY A 30 9.22 -1.67 -11.42
N LEU A 31 10.33 -0.91 -11.48
CA LEU A 31 11.14 -0.62 -10.30
C LEU A 31 10.35 0.29 -9.35
N VAL A 32 10.19 -0.14 -8.09
CA VAL A 32 9.51 0.64 -7.04
C VAL A 32 10.51 1.09 -5.99
N LEU A 33 10.46 2.37 -5.63
CA LEU A 33 11.24 2.96 -4.55
C LEU A 33 10.36 3.12 -3.29
N THR A 34 10.91 2.77 -2.13
CA THR A 34 10.32 3.01 -0.80
C THR A 34 11.43 3.21 0.22
N ASN A 35 11.11 3.61 1.46
CA ASN A 35 12.10 3.71 2.53
C ASN A 35 12.57 2.32 3.00
N HIS A 36 13.81 2.25 3.50
CA HIS A 36 14.37 1.00 4.02
C HIS A 36 13.50 0.36 5.12
N HIS A 37 12.98 1.16 6.06
CA HIS A 37 12.15 0.65 7.16
C HIS A 37 10.80 0.06 6.70
N VAL A 38 10.27 0.49 5.55
CA VAL A 38 9.07 -0.10 4.95
C VAL A 38 9.36 -1.49 4.38
N GLY A 39 10.55 -1.65 3.78
CA GLY A 39 11.05 -2.93 3.26
C GLY A 39 11.68 -3.87 4.31
N ALA A 40 11.95 -3.38 5.52
CA ALA A 40 12.76 -4.09 6.51
C ALA A 40 12.22 -5.49 6.87
N ASP A 41 10.90 -5.65 7.03
CA ASP A 41 10.30 -6.97 7.30
C ASP A 41 10.54 -7.96 6.14
N ALA A 42 10.41 -7.49 4.90
CA ALA A 42 10.67 -8.32 3.71
C ALA A 42 12.15 -8.68 3.59
N ILE A 43 13.06 -7.73 3.86
CA ILE A 43 14.51 -7.97 3.86
C ILE A 43 14.88 -8.98 4.96
N GLN A 44 14.34 -8.81 6.18
CA GLN A 44 14.59 -9.70 7.31
C GLN A 44 14.12 -11.14 7.03
N LYS A 45 12.98 -11.31 6.36
CA LYS A 45 12.46 -12.64 5.95
C LYS A 45 13.29 -13.32 4.87
N LEU A 46 14.11 -12.56 4.13
CA LEU A 46 15.05 -13.06 3.13
C LEU A 46 16.42 -13.41 3.73
N SER A 47 16.76 -12.87 4.90
CA SER A 47 17.95 -13.24 5.66
C SER A 47 17.92 -14.73 6.08
N THR A 48 19.11 -15.31 6.22
CA THR A 48 19.34 -16.69 6.69
C THR A 48 20.38 -16.69 7.81
N GLU A 49 20.60 -17.83 8.48
CA GLU A 49 21.58 -17.95 9.58
C GLU A 49 23.00 -17.50 9.17
N GLY A 50 23.37 -17.66 7.90
CA GLY A 50 24.67 -17.25 7.36
C GLY A 50 24.67 -15.93 6.57
N SER A 51 23.52 -15.26 6.41
CA SER A 51 23.40 -14.03 5.60
C SER A 51 22.34 -13.11 6.19
N ASP A 52 22.80 -12.04 6.84
CA ASP A 52 21.94 -10.99 7.39
C ASP A 52 21.88 -9.80 6.44
N LEU A 53 20.86 -9.80 5.56
CA LEU A 53 20.66 -8.78 4.53
C LEU A 53 20.31 -7.40 5.12
N ILE A 54 19.80 -7.34 6.36
CA ILE A 54 19.59 -6.05 7.05
C ILE A 54 20.96 -5.45 7.38
N LYS A 55 21.87 -6.26 7.91
CA LYS A 55 23.20 -5.80 8.30
C LYS A 55 24.09 -5.49 7.10
N THR A 56 24.09 -6.35 6.09
CA THR A 56 25.02 -6.27 4.95
C THR A 56 24.45 -5.62 3.71
N GLY A 57 23.17 -5.26 3.71
CA GLY A 57 22.48 -4.79 2.50
C GLY A 57 22.34 -5.88 1.44
N PHE A 58 21.82 -5.48 0.29
CA PHE A 58 21.60 -6.35 -0.87
C PHE A 58 21.61 -5.54 -2.17
N LEU A 59 22.14 -6.12 -3.24
CA LEU A 59 22.05 -5.59 -4.60
C LEU A 59 21.96 -6.73 -5.62
N ALA A 60 20.83 -6.83 -6.31
CA ALA A 60 20.69 -7.66 -7.50
C ALA A 60 21.38 -6.96 -8.69
N ARG A 61 22.34 -7.63 -9.33
CA ARG A 61 23.03 -7.08 -10.52
C ARG A 61 22.28 -7.33 -11.82
N SER A 62 21.27 -8.19 -11.78
CA SER A 62 20.42 -8.58 -12.89
C SER A 62 19.06 -9.07 -12.39
N ARG A 63 18.05 -9.13 -13.26
CA ARG A 63 16.67 -9.49 -12.88
C ARG A 63 16.54 -10.90 -12.30
N ASP A 64 17.36 -11.83 -12.76
CA ASP A 64 17.40 -13.21 -12.27
C ASP A 64 17.98 -13.32 -10.84
N GLN A 65 18.68 -12.28 -10.37
CA GLN A 65 19.21 -12.20 -9.00
C GLN A 65 18.23 -11.52 -8.04
N GLU A 66 17.13 -10.94 -8.50
CA GLU A 66 16.12 -10.32 -7.64
C GLU A 66 15.46 -11.37 -6.74
N LEU A 67 15.41 -11.11 -5.43
CA LEU A 67 14.94 -12.09 -4.46
C LEU A 67 13.42 -11.97 -4.25
N PRO A 68 12.63 -13.05 -4.46
CA PRO A 68 11.19 -13.00 -4.26
C PRO A 68 10.84 -12.84 -2.79
N THR A 69 10.15 -11.76 -2.47
CA THR A 69 9.69 -11.47 -1.10
C THR A 69 8.50 -12.36 -0.74
N LYS A 70 8.30 -12.57 0.56
CA LYS A 70 7.16 -13.34 1.10
C LYS A 70 6.14 -12.39 1.71
N ASP A 71 4.87 -12.65 1.46
CA ASP A 71 3.72 -11.96 2.06
C ASP A 71 3.66 -10.43 1.79
N LEU A 72 4.40 -9.95 0.79
CA LEU A 72 4.41 -8.54 0.37
C LEU A 72 3.48 -8.34 -0.82
N GLU A 73 2.66 -7.29 -0.74
CA GLU A 73 1.71 -6.91 -1.77
C GLU A 73 1.78 -5.40 -2.00
N LEU A 74 1.87 -5.02 -3.27
CA LEU A 74 1.83 -3.63 -3.71
C LEU A 74 0.48 -3.32 -4.35
N ASN A 75 -0.11 -2.19 -3.95
CA ASN A 75 -1.43 -1.76 -4.37
C ASN A 75 -1.35 -0.38 -5.04
N VAL A 76 -1.73 -0.31 -6.32
CA VAL A 76 -1.85 0.95 -7.05
C VAL A 76 -3.31 1.38 -7.04
N LEU A 77 -3.59 2.56 -6.51
CA LEU A 77 -4.94 3.12 -6.52
C LEU A 77 -5.31 3.46 -7.96
N TYR A 78 -6.25 2.71 -8.53
CA TYR A 78 -6.65 2.80 -9.93
C TYR A 78 -7.85 3.72 -10.16
N ASP A 79 -8.78 3.75 -9.20
CA ASP A 79 -10.00 4.57 -9.29
C ASP A 79 -10.63 4.76 -7.89
N ILE A 80 -11.40 5.84 -7.74
CA ILE A 80 -12.20 6.14 -6.56
C ILE A 80 -13.64 6.44 -7.01
N VAL A 81 -14.61 5.70 -6.46
CA VAL A 81 -16.03 5.92 -6.73
C VAL A 81 -16.74 6.36 -5.44
N ASP A 82 -17.47 7.46 -5.47
CA ASP A 82 -18.35 7.83 -4.36
C ASP A 82 -19.54 6.85 -4.27
N VAL A 83 -19.68 6.18 -3.14
CA VAL A 83 -20.77 5.23 -2.84
C VAL A 83 -21.56 5.66 -1.61
N THR A 84 -21.44 6.92 -1.20
CA THR A 84 -22.03 7.47 0.03
C THR A 84 -23.53 7.21 0.11
N ASP A 85 -24.27 7.51 -0.97
CA ASP A 85 -25.72 7.35 -1.00
C ASP A 85 -26.14 5.88 -0.91
N LYS A 86 -25.37 4.98 -1.54
CA LYS A 86 -25.64 3.54 -1.48
C LYS A 86 -25.46 3.01 -0.06
N VAL A 87 -24.42 3.46 0.65
CA VAL A 87 -24.14 3.01 2.02
C VAL A 87 -25.11 3.64 3.02
N LYS A 88 -25.39 4.95 2.91
CA LYS A 88 -26.35 5.63 3.79
C LYS A 88 -27.78 5.15 3.58
N GLY A 89 -28.17 4.85 2.33
CA GLY A 89 -29.49 4.33 1.98
C GLY A 89 -29.77 2.92 2.51
N ALA A 90 -28.75 2.18 2.96
CA ALA A 90 -28.94 0.85 3.57
C ALA A 90 -29.49 0.90 5.01
N VAL A 91 -29.58 2.09 5.62
CA VAL A 91 -29.96 2.27 7.02
C VAL A 91 -31.25 3.06 7.13
N THR A 92 -32.19 2.58 7.93
CA THR A 92 -33.46 3.27 8.22
C THR A 92 -33.50 3.80 9.65
N LYS A 93 -34.43 4.74 9.91
CA LYS A 93 -34.58 5.36 11.25
C LYS A 93 -35.03 4.38 12.33
N ASP A 94 -35.66 3.28 11.94
CA ASP A 94 -36.22 2.29 12.88
C ASP A 94 -35.20 1.21 13.28
N MET A 95 -34.02 1.21 12.65
CA MET A 95 -32.95 0.27 13.00
C MET A 95 -32.30 0.65 14.33
N SER A 96 -32.03 -0.36 15.16
CA SER A 96 -31.10 -0.20 16.27
C SER A 96 -29.69 0.13 15.75
N ALA A 97 -28.83 0.65 16.62
CA ALA A 97 -27.43 0.92 16.26
C ALA A 97 -26.72 -0.33 15.72
N GLU A 98 -26.98 -1.49 16.31
CA GLU A 98 -26.40 -2.78 15.88
C GLU A 98 -26.91 -3.20 14.49
N GLN A 99 -28.22 -3.06 14.24
CA GLN A 99 -28.81 -3.36 12.94
C GLN A 99 -28.26 -2.42 11.85
N ALA A 100 -28.10 -1.14 12.16
CA ALA A 100 -27.53 -0.15 11.25
C ALA A 100 -26.07 -0.45 10.90
N GLU A 101 -25.25 -0.85 11.88
CA GLU A 101 -23.87 -1.29 11.61
C GLU A 101 -23.82 -2.58 10.78
N ALA A 102 -24.66 -3.56 11.08
CA ALA A 102 -24.76 -4.77 10.29
C ALA A 102 -25.17 -4.49 8.83
N ALA A 103 -26.15 -3.60 8.62
CA ALA A 103 -26.57 -3.18 7.29
C ALA A 103 -25.46 -2.45 6.52
N ARG A 104 -24.73 -1.54 7.18
CA ARG A 104 -23.55 -0.87 6.60
C ARG A 104 -22.46 -1.87 6.20
N ARG A 105 -22.16 -2.86 7.03
CA ARG A 105 -21.18 -3.91 6.69
C ARG A 105 -21.63 -4.75 5.50
N ALA A 106 -22.91 -5.16 5.48
CA ALA A 106 -23.46 -5.97 4.39
C ALA A 106 -23.42 -5.24 3.05
N VAL A 107 -23.81 -3.96 3.00
CA VAL A 107 -23.77 -3.18 1.76
C VAL A 107 -22.34 -2.92 1.28
N LYS A 108 -21.39 -2.65 2.20
CA LYS A 108 -19.97 -2.49 1.84
C LYS A 108 -19.40 -3.75 1.20
N ALA A 109 -19.56 -4.91 1.86
CA ALA A 109 -19.10 -6.19 1.35
C ALA A 109 -19.70 -6.53 -0.03
N ARG A 110 -20.99 -6.22 -0.23
CA ARG A 110 -21.65 -6.38 -1.52
C ARG A 110 -21.02 -5.48 -2.60
N LEU A 111 -20.80 -4.19 -2.31
CA LEU A 111 -20.20 -3.24 -3.25
C LEU A 111 -18.77 -3.64 -3.63
N GLU A 112 -17.97 -4.09 -2.66
CA GLU A 112 -16.60 -4.57 -2.87
C GLU A 112 -16.59 -5.79 -3.77
N LYS A 113 -17.47 -6.77 -3.50
CA LYS A 113 -17.62 -7.97 -4.32
C LYS A 113 -18.07 -7.65 -5.75
N GLU A 114 -19.13 -6.85 -5.90
CA GLU A 114 -19.65 -6.44 -7.21
C GLU A 114 -18.57 -5.73 -8.04
N SER A 115 -17.79 -4.85 -7.40
CA SER A 115 -16.69 -4.16 -8.06
C SER A 115 -15.55 -5.10 -8.47
N LEU A 116 -15.18 -6.05 -7.60
CA LEU A 116 -14.19 -7.07 -7.92
C LEU A 116 -14.65 -7.94 -9.10
N ASP A 117 -15.89 -8.42 -9.08
CA ASP A 117 -16.47 -9.26 -10.13
C ASP A 117 -16.51 -8.52 -11.49
N GLN A 118 -16.76 -7.21 -11.48
CA GLN A 118 -16.85 -6.40 -12.70
C GLN A 118 -15.50 -5.95 -13.26
N THR A 119 -14.53 -5.62 -12.40
CA THR A 119 -13.29 -4.94 -12.81
C THR A 119 -12.04 -5.80 -12.66
N GLY A 120 -12.11 -6.88 -11.88
CA GLY A 120 -10.95 -7.66 -11.46
C GLY A 120 -10.01 -6.90 -10.51
N LEU A 121 -10.36 -5.68 -10.08
CA LEU A 121 -9.58 -4.87 -9.15
C LEU A 121 -10.01 -5.16 -7.72
N ARG A 122 -9.04 -5.33 -6.83
CA ARG A 122 -9.30 -5.37 -5.39
C ARG A 122 -9.99 -4.07 -5.00
N SER A 123 -11.12 -4.15 -4.33
CA SER A 123 -11.93 -2.98 -4.01
C SER A 123 -12.21 -2.93 -2.51
N ASP A 124 -12.02 -1.77 -1.89
CA ASP A 124 -12.23 -1.55 -0.45
C ASP A 124 -13.11 -0.29 -0.26
N VAL A 125 -14.19 -0.38 0.51
CA VAL A 125 -14.99 0.81 0.88
C VAL A 125 -14.36 1.52 2.06
N VAL A 126 -13.79 2.68 1.80
CA VAL A 126 -13.18 3.58 2.78
C VAL A 126 -14.25 4.48 3.39
N THR A 127 -14.30 4.52 4.72
CA THR A 127 -15.18 5.44 5.47
C THR A 127 -14.43 6.71 5.78
N LEU A 128 -14.95 7.84 5.32
CA LEU A 128 -14.34 9.16 5.46
C LEU A 128 -15.19 10.05 6.36
N PHE A 129 -14.55 11.04 6.99
CA PHE A 129 -15.23 12.04 7.84
C PHE A 129 -16.15 11.42 8.89
N ARG A 130 -15.70 10.32 9.54
CA ARG A 130 -16.46 9.58 10.56
C ARG A 130 -17.87 9.14 10.09
N GLY A 131 -18.00 8.76 8.82
CA GLY A 131 -19.28 8.35 8.21
C GLY A 131 -19.99 9.45 7.43
N GLY A 132 -19.37 10.63 7.30
CA GLY A 132 -19.83 11.70 6.42
C GLY A 132 -19.81 11.30 4.94
N ALA A 133 -18.82 10.51 4.51
CA ALA A 133 -18.72 9.97 3.15
C ALA A 133 -18.20 8.53 3.14
N TYR A 134 -18.53 7.80 2.07
CA TYR A 134 -18.07 6.45 1.80
C TYR A 134 -17.60 6.35 0.36
N HIS A 135 -16.32 6.05 0.16
CA HIS A 135 -15.76 5.92 -1.18
C HIS A 135 -15.27 4.48 -1.39
N LEU A 136 -15.52 3.94 -2.58
CA LEU A 136 -15.01 2.64 -3.02
C LEU A 136 -13.69 2.86 -3.76
N TYR A 137 -12.59 2.40 -3.16
CA TYR A 137 -11.25 2.52 -3.74
C TYR A 137 -10.92 1.23 -4.47
N ARG A 138 -10.52 1.34 -5.74
CA ARG A 138 -10.16 0.20 -6.58
C ARG A 138 -8.66 0.16 -6.77
N TYR A 139 -8.07 -1.01 -6.54
CA TYR A 139 -6.63 -1.22 -6.55
C TYR A 139 -6.21 -2.28 -7.57
N LYS A 140 -5.18 -1.96 -8.34
CA LYS A 140 -4.40 -2.99 -9.03
C LYS A 140 -3.41 -3.57 -8.03
N LYS A 141 -3.57 -4.86 -7.75
CA LYS A 141 -2.77 -5.63 -6.80
C LYS A 141 -1.62 -6.37 -7.51
N TYR A 142 -0.42 -6.27 -6.96
CA TYR A 142 0.77 -7.02 -7.36
C TYR A 142 1.28 -7.86 -6.19
N THR A 143 1.59 -9.13 -6.44
CA THR A 143 2.00 -10.11 -5.41
C THR A 143 3.33 -10.81 -5.71
N ASP A 144 3.87 -10.72 -6.93
CA ASP A 144 5.26 -11.10 -7.20
C ASP A 144 6.13 -9.85 -7.04
N ILE A 145 6.55 -9.62 -5.79
CA ILE A 145 7.39 -8.48 -5.42
C ILE A 145 8.77 -9.01 -5.08
N ARG A 146 9.82 -8.36 -5.61
CA ARG A 146 11.19 -8.81 -5.44
C ARG A 146 12.08 -7.71 -4.89
N LEU A 147 13.01 -8.09 -4.03
CA LEU A 147 14.02 -7.19 -3.52
C LEU A 147 15.08 -7.00 -4.61
N VAL A 148 15.33 -5.74 -4.98
CA VAL A 148 16.35 -5.34 -5.96
C VAL A 148 17.56 -4.74 -5.25
N PHE A 149 17.34 -3.83 -4.32
CA PHE A 149 18.39 -3.12 -3.60
C PHE A 149 17.93 -2.76 -2.18
N ALA A 150 18.84 -2.91 -1.23
CA ALA A 150 18.74 -2.35 0.11
C ALA A 150 20.15 -1.95 0.59
N PRO A 151 20.38 -0.71 1.05
CA PRO A 151 21.65 -0.36 1.68
C PRO A 151 21.81 -1.06 3.04
N GLU A 152 23.03 -1.11 3.55
CA GLU A 152 23.31 -1.60 4.90
C GLU A 152 22.56 -0.77 5.96
N ILE A 153 22.10 -1.41 7.05
CA ILE A 153 21.41 -0.70 8.15
C ILE A 153 22.22 0.46 8.73
N GLY A 154 23.56 0.39 8.68
CA GLY A 154 24.43 1.49 9.14
C GLY A 154 24.24 2.79 8.34
N ILE A 155 23.79 2.70 7.09
CA ILE A 155 23.41 3.84 6.24
C ILE A 155 21.91 4.12 6.42
N ALA A 156 21.08 3.09 6.31
CA ALA A 156 19.62 3.19 6.29
C ALA A 156 18.98 3.57 7.63
N PHE A 157 19.71 3.47 8.75
CA PHE A 157 19.23 3.83 10.08
C PHE A 157 20.34 4.50 10.88
N TYR A 158 21.12 5.36 10.21
CA TYR A 158 22.21 6.11 10.84
C TYR A 158 21.68 6.98 11.99
N GLY A 159 22.37 6.95 13.13
CA GLY A 159 21.93 7.60 14.38
C GLY A 159 20.92 6.80 15.19
N GLY A 160 20.34 5.75 14.60
CA GLY A 160 19.45 4.81 15.28
C GLY A 160 18.19 5.48 15.85
N ASP A 161 17.68 4.91 16.94
CA ASP A 161 16.50 5.44 17.62
C ASP A 161 16.73 6.84 18.21
N THR A 162 17.97 7.19 18.55
CA THR A 162 18.32 8.52 19.08
C THR A 162 18.03 9.63 18.08
N ASP A 163 18.27 9.37 16.80
CA ASP A 163 17.98 10.33 15.73
C ASP A 163 16.55 10.16 15.19
N ASN A 164 15.73 9.30 15.79
CA ASN A 164 14.36 9.10 15.35
C ASN A 164 13.46 10.27 15.76
N PHE A 165 12.67 10.81 14.82
CA PHE A 165 11.88 12.04 14.95
C PHE A 165 12.67 13.34 15.19
N GLU A 166 13.99 13.34 14.96
CA GLU A 166 14.86 14.49 15.18
C GLU A 166 15.32 15.20 13.90
N TYR A 167 15.80 16.44 14.05
CA TYR A 167 16.49 17.23 13.03
C TYR A 167 17.71 17.94 13.64
N PRO A 168 18.87 18.03 12.94
CA PRO A 168 19.13 17.57 11.57
C PRO A 168 19.23 16.04 11.47
N ARG A 169 18.98 15.51 10.27
CA ARG A 169 18.99 14.07 9.99
C ARG A 169 19.88 13.76 8.78
N SER A 170 20.61 12.65 8.87
CA SER A 170 21.65 12.26 7.89
C SER A 170 21.43 10.88 7.26
N TRP A 171 20.27 10.26 7.42
CA TRP A 171 19.88 9.00 6.77
C TRP A 171 18.70 9.19 5.80
N ILE A 172 18.62 8.28 4.81
CA ILE A 172 17.71 8.32 3.65
C ILE A 172 16.72 7.15 3.73
#